data_AF-A0A8S3CLA2-F1
#
_entry.id   AF-A0A8S3CLA2-F1
#
_cell.length_a   1.000
_cell.length_b   1.000
_cell.length_c   1.000
_cell.angle_alpha   90.00
_cell.angle_beta   90.00
_cell.angle_gamma   90.00
#
_symmetry.space_group_name_H-M   'P 1'
#
loop_
_entity.id
_entity.type
_entity.pdbx_description
1 polymer ?
#
loop_
_entity_poly.entity_id
_entity_poly.type
_entity_poly.pdbx_seq_one_letter_code
_entity_poly.pdbx_strand_id
1 'polypeptide(L)'
;MIAANVLMSVLQTNVYMYTQSGNPFPFTVFKSYGNCSCSISAECIGSSAFYNGLGSTVLSFVRGMYIGCYVLEALLQSSLECFYDPICFNSVMSYLNSTVIWNGTVMNRTTPSRFLTTSTVGDILDELMIEIWNWTLKFDDYFAQCRPIACSYTVKARNDAIYIMTILIGLVGGLVTALKLAVPNLVNFTRKKKEQQLKFRSTNRQSTSMILRAGFQYLRNFNLFPSNSPTTIDSRTMKDQIISTHLFILSFCLSLAILIVYTSLATATKTLTLKQPTNDQYAQLYDKYQASITCPCTQISIDYGIFIHVNYTLHQ
;
A
#
# COMPACT_ATOMS: atom_id res chain seq x y z
N MET A 1 29.68 -9.59 -46.10
CA MET A 1 29.04 -9.26 -44.81
C MET A 1 29.13 -7.75 -44.67
N ILE A 2 28.02 -7.05 -44.87
CA ILE A 2 27.99 -5.58 -44.94
C ILE A 2 28.06 -5.04 -43.51
N ALA A 3 29.25 -4.73 -43.03
CA ALA A 3 29.48 -4.02 -41.77
C ALA A 3 29.63 -2.51 -42.00
N ALA A 4 28.79 -1.93 -42.88
CA ALA A 4 29.01 -0.59 -43.45
C ALA A 4 28.02 0.49 -42.98
N ASN A 5 27.45 0.35 -41.77
CA ASN A 5 26.65 1.40 -41.12
C ASN A 5 27.24 1.86 -39.78
N VAL A 6 28.55 1.64 -39.56
CA VAL A 6 29.22 2.11 -38.34
C VAL A 6 29.58 3.58 -38.51
N LEU A 7 29.13 4.43 -37.58
CA LEU A 7 29.45 5.86 -37.58
C LEU A 7 30.95 6.05 -37.34
N MET A 8 31.63 6.78 -38.21
CA MET A 8 33.05 7.12 -38.01
C MET A 8 33.18 8.12 -36.85
N SER A 9 34.00 7.79 -35.85
CA SER A 9 34.36 8.74 -34.79
C SER A 9 35.11 9.91 -35.41
N VAL A 10 34.74 11.15 -35.07
CA VAL A 10 35.42 12.37 -35.54
C VAL A 10 36.90 12.36 -35.16
N LEU A 11 37.24 11.77 -34.01
CA LEU A 11 38.63 11.60 -33.56
C LEU A 11 39.32 10.35 -34.13
N GLN A 12 38.67 9.66 -35.09
CA GLN A 12 39.17 8.44 -35.73
C GLN A 12 39.58 7.36 -34.72
N THR A 13 38.82 7.23 -33.63
CA THR A 13 39.09 6.26 -32.56
C THR A 13 38.54 4.87 -32.86
N ASN A 14 37.63 4.72 -33.83
CA ASN A 14 37.08 3.42 -34.21
C ASN A 14 37.60 2.85 -35.54
N VAL A 15 38.22 3.65 -36.40
CA VAL A 15 38.76 3.20 -37.69
C VAL A 15 40.10 3.86 -38.02
N TYR A 16 40.96 3.14 -38.73
CA TYR A 16 42.09 3.68 -39.47
C TYR A 16 41.70 3.84 -40.94
N MET A 17 42.06 4.96 -41.55
CA MET A 17 41.95 5.18 -42.99
C MET A 17 43.31 5.03 -43.65
N TYR A 18 43.39 4.15 -44.64
CA TYR A 18 44.60 3.93 -45.41
C TYR A 18 44.37 4.22 -46.88
N THR A 19 45.38 4.79 -47.52
CA THR A 19 45.47 4.91 -48.98
C THR A 19 46.60 4.00 -49.45
N GLN A 20 46.32 3.09 -50.38
CA GLN A 20 47.34 2.22 -50.97
C GLN A 20 47.72 2.73 -52.36
N SER A 21 49.03 2.77 -52.65
CA SER A 21 49.53 3.15 -53.97
C SER A 21 48.92 2.23 -55.05
N GLY A 22 48.26 2.84 -56.04
CA GLY A 22 47.57 2.14 -57.12
C GLY A 22 46.08 1.87 -56.91
N ASN A 23 45.51 2.20 -55.74
CA ASN A 23 44.07 2.11 -55.49
C ASN A 23 43.48 3.50 -55.23
N PRO A 24 42.57 4.01 -56.09
CA PRO A 24 42.04 5.37 -55.94
C PRO A 24 41.06 5.53 -54.78
N PHE A 25 40.62 4.42 -54.16
CA PHE A 25 39.68 4.44 -53.05
C PHE A 25 40.39 4.19 -51.72
N PRO A 26 40.23 5.08 -50.71
CA PRO A 26 40.69 4.79 -49.36
C PRO A 26 39.88 3.63 -48.78
N PHE A 27 40.53 2.75 -48.02
CA PHE A 27 39.84 1.70 -47.27
C PHE A 27 39.96 1.93 -45.77
N THR A 28 38.90 1.54 -45.05
CA THR A 28 38.78 1.69 -43.60
C THR A 28 39.02 0.36 -42.91
N VAL A 29 39.87 0.35 -41.89
CA VAL A 29 40.10 -0.81 -41.02
C VAL A 29 39.63 -0.46 -39.62
N PHE A 30 38.77 -1.28 -39.02
CA PHE A 30 38.29 -1.05 -37.66
C PHE A 30 39.42 -1.21 -36.64
N LYS A 31 39.46 -0.31 -35.64
CA LYS A 31 40.38 -0.42 -34.52
C LYS A 31 39.92 -1.52 -33.56
N SER A 32 40.87 -2.05 -32.80
CA SER A 32 40.60 -2.98 -31.71
C SER A 32 41.28 -2.46 -30.44
N TYR A 33 40.57 -2.59 -29.33
CA TYR A 33 41.06 -2.30 -27.99
C TYR A 33 41.12 -3.61 -27.21
N GLY A 34 42.33 -4.13 -26.99
CA GLY A 34 42.55 -5.47 -26.46
C GLY A 34 41.88 -6.54 -27.34
N ASN A 35 41.02 -7.36 -26.74
CA ASN A 35 40.27 -8.42 -27.44
C ASN A 35 38.93 -7.93 -28.03
N CYS A 36 38.64 -6.62 -27.99
CA CYS A 36 37.38 -6.04 -28.44
C CYS A 36 37.57 -5.26 -29.74
N SER A 37 36.73 -5.52 -30.75
CA SER A 37 36.79 -4.86 -32.07
C SER A 37 35.68 -3.83 -32.24
N CYS A 38 36.04 -2.64 -32.74
CA CYS A 38 35.10 -1.59 -33.09
C CYS A 38 34.16 -1.94 -34.25
N SER A 39 34.44 -3.02 -34.98
CA SER A 39 33.51 -3.56 -35.97
C SER A 39 32.34 -4.34 -35.35
N ILE A 40 32.45 -4.72 -34.06
CA ILE A 40 31.52 -5.62 -33.37
C ILE A 40 30.78 -4.87 -32.26
N SER A 41 31.50 -4.06 -31.46
CA SER A 41 30.90 -3.31 -30.36
C SER A 41 31.38 -1.86 -30.33
N ALA A 42 30.44 -0.96 -30.03
CA ALA A 42 30.71 0.45 -29.77
C ALA A 42 31.37 0.68 -28.40
N GLU A 43 31.15 -0.24 -27.46
CA GLU A 43 31.59 -0.16 -26.06
C GLU A 43 33.04 -0.62 -25.87
N CYS A 44 33.75 -1.02 -26.93
CA CYS A 44 35.14 -1.41 -26.78
C CYS A 44 35.99 -0.23 -26.31
N ILE A 45 36.63 -0.43 -25.18
CA ILE A 45 37.51 0.55 -24.53
C ILE A 45 38.88 -0.06 -24.21
N GLY A 46 39.86 0.81 -24.01
CA GLY A 46 41.18 0.50 -23.50
C GLY A 46 41.71 1.67 -22.67
N SER A 47 42.71 1.41 -21.83
CA SER A 47 43.28 2.43 -20.96
C SER A 47 43.89 3.58 -21.77
N SER A 48 43.55 4.82 -21.41
CA SER A 48 44.17 5.99 -22.00
C SER A 48 45.63 6.10 -21.56
N ALA A 49 46.50 6.54 -22.46
CA ALA A 49 47.93 6.61 -22.23
C ALA A 49 48.59 7.75 -23.01
N PHE A 50 49.70 8.26 -22.46
CA PHE A 50 50.63 9.13 -23.18
C PHE A 50 51.60 8.26 -23.99
N TYR A 51 51.84 8.65 -25.24
CA TYR A 51 52.74 7.95 -26.15
C TYR A 51 53.93 8.83 -26.49
N ASN A 52 55.09 8.21 -26.73
CA ASN A 52 56.24 8.90 -27.28
C ASN A 52 55.94 9.26 -28.76
N GLY A 53 56.12 10.51 -29.16
CA GLY A 53 55.72 10.99 -30.51
C GLY A 53 56.40 10.27 -31.68
N LEU A 54 57.47 9.51 -31.43
CA LEU A 54 58.22 8.76 -32.45
C LEU A 54 58.09 7.24 -32.35
N GLY A 55 57.40 6.70 -31.34
CA GLY A 55 57.30 5.26 -31.15
C GLY A 55 56.06 4.87 -30.36
N SER A 56 55.43 3.78 -30.77
CA SER A 56 54.24 3.17 -30.16
C SER A 56 54.42 2.71 -28.70
N THR A 57 55.45 3.20 -28.01
CA THR A 57 55.76 2.94 -26.61
C THR A 57 54.91 3.83 -25.71
N VAL A 58 54.18 3.19 -24.79
CA VAL A 58 53.41 3.84 -23.74
C VAL A 58 54.37 4.45 -22.71
N LEU A 59 54.27 5.76 -22.50
CA LEU A 59 55.02 6.50 -21.48
C LEU A 59 54.39 6.36 -20.10
N SER A 60 53.07 6.52 -20.01
CA SER A 60 52.30 6.34 -18.78
C SER A 60 50.80 6.24 -19.11
N PHE A 61 50.05 5.50 -18.28
CA PHE A 61 48.60 5.44 -18.36
C PHE A 61 47.95 6.57 -17.57
N VAL A 62 46.83 7.09 -18.08
CA VAL A 62 46.03 8.11 -17.40
C VAL A 62 44.99 7.40 -16.54
N ARG A 63 45.20 7.42 -15.22
CA ARG A 63 44.33 6.69 -14.26
C ARG A 63 42.88 7.16 -14.36
N GLY A 64 41.97 6.19 -14.37
CA GLY A 64 40.55 6.45 -14.50
C GLY A 64 40.10 6.86 -15.90
N MET A 65 40.98 7.13 -16.85
CA MET A 65 40.56 7.54 -18.20
C MET A 65 40.70 6.42 -19.21
N TYR A 66 39.67 6.24 -20.02
CA TYR A 66 39.64 5.29 -21.12
C TYR A 66 39.56 6.00 -22.47
N ILE A 67 40.05 5.30 -23.48
CA ILE A 67 39.85 5.60 -24.90
C ILE A 67 39.11 4.39 -25.50
N GLY A 68 38.23 4.60 -26.45
CA GLY A 68 37.46 3.51 -27.05
C GLY A 68 36.98 3.86 -28.43
N CYS A 69 36.19 2.95 -29.02
CA CYS A 69 35.64 3.16 -30.36
C CYS A 69 34.90 4.49 -30.46
N TYR A 70 34.09 4.82 -29.46
CA TYR A 70 33.42 6.10 -29.34
C TYR A 70 33.83 6.84 -28.08
N VAL A 71 33.99 8.15 -28.20
CA VAL A 71 34.43 9.03 -27.10
C VAL A 71 33.42 9.03 -25.96
N LEU A 72 32.11 9.00 -26.27
CA LEU A 72 31.06 9.00 -25.25
C LEU A 72 31.08 7.71 -24.42
N GLU A 73 31.18 6.55 -25.07
CA GLU A 73 31.26 5.26 -24.37
C GLU A 73 32.51 5.18 -23.48
N ALA A 74 33.64 5.63 -24.00
CA ALA A 74 34.88 5.70 -23.25
C ALA A 74 34.79 6.67 -22.06
N LEU A 75 34.11 7.81 -22.24
CA LEU A 75 33.89 8.80 -21.18
C LEU A 75 32.99 8.25 -20.09
N LEU A 76 31.84 7.64 -20.44
CA LEU A 76 30.90 7.08 -19.47
C LEU A 76 31.56 5.99 -18.62
N GLN A 77 32.44 5.19 -19.19
CA GLN A 77 33.18 4.14 -18.46
C GLN A 77 34.42 4.67 -17.73
N SER A 78 34.87 5.90 -18.03
CA SER A 78 35.97 6.56 -17.31
C SER A 78 35.52 7.03 -15.94
N SER A 79 36.45 7.18 -15.01
CA SER A 79 36.27 7.85 -13.73
C SER A 79 37.01 9.18 -13.69
N LEU A 80 36.73 9.99 -12.67
CA LEU A 80 37.39 11.29 -12.46
C LEU A 80 38.68 11.19 -11.62
N GLU A 81 39.23 9.98 -11.43
CA GLU A 81 40.36 9.74 -10.51
C GLU A 81 41.56 10.65 -10.77
N CYS A 82 41.93 10.86 -12.04
CA CYS A 82 43.04 11.72 -12.43
C CYS A 82 42.85 13.18 -12.01
N PHE A 83 41.61 13.67 -11.99
CA PHE A 83 41.30 15.07 -11.63
C PHE A 83 41.44 15.33 -10.13
N TYR A 84 41.40 14.29 -9.30
CA TYR A 84 41.68 14.36 -7.87
C TYR A 84 43.16 14.15 -7.53
N ASP A 85 44.01 13.89 -8.51
CA ASP A 85 45.44 13.63 -8.33
C ASP A 85 46.27 14.75 -8.99
N PRO A 86 46.97 15.59 -8.21
CA PRO A 86 47.75 16.69 -8.77
C PRO A 86 48.80 16.27 -9.79
N ILE A 87 49.43 15.11 -9.62
CA ILE A 87 50.49 14.63 -10.51
C ILE A 87 49.88 14.19 -11.85
N CYS A 88 48.78 13.43 -11.78
CA CYS A 88 48.06 13.00 -12.97
C CYS A 88 47.49 14.19 -13.75
N PHE A 89 46.80 15.09 -13.05
CA PHE A 89 46.19 16.30 -13.62
C PHE A 89 47.22 17.19 -14.32
N ASN A 90 48.35 17.48 -13.67
CA ASN A 90 49.41 18.31 -14.26
C ASN A 90 50.07 17.63 -15.46
N SER A 91 50.17 16.30 -15.45
CA SER A 91 50.67 15.54 -16.59
C SER A 91 49.75 15.70 -17.79
N VAL A 92 48.44 15.48 -17.63
CA VAL A 92 47.44 15.72 -18.68
C VAL A 92 47.52 17.16 -19.20
N MET A 93 47.61 18.13 -18.29
CA MET A 93 47.71 19.55 -18.64
C MET A 93 48.93 19.85 -19.52
N SER A 94 50.09 19.26 -19.21
CA SER A 94 51.32 19.47 -19.96
C SER A 94 51.23 19.01 -21.42
N TYR A 95 50.47 17.94 -21.71
CA TYR A 95 50.28 17.43 -23.08
C TYR A 95 49.19 18.19 -23.86
N LEU A 96 48.26 18.85 -23.17
CA LEU A 96 47.20 19.67 -23.80
C LEU A 96 47.67 21.10 -24.14
N ASN A 97 48.81 21.52 -23.58
CA ASN A 97 49.28 22.92 -23.53
C ASN A 97 49.83 23.50 -24.85
N SER A 98 49.22 23.18 -26.01
CA SER A 98 49.64 23.75 -27.30
C SER A 98 48.72 24.83 -27.88
N THR A 99 47.45 24.97 -27.43
CA THR A 99 46.55 26.00 -28.02
C THR A 99 45.42 26.55 -27.13
N VAL A 100 45.10 25.96 -25.97
CA VAL A 100 43.93 26.38 -25.14
C VAL A 100 44.37 26.70 -23.72
N ILE A 101 44.12 27.92 -23.25
CA ILE A 101 44.34 28.32 -21.85
C ILE A 101 43.27 27.61 -21.00
N TRP A 102 43.66 26.58 -20.25
CA TRP A 102 42.76 25.87 -19.33
C TRP A 102 43.00 26.34 -17.89
N ASN A 103 42.04 27.09 -17.32
CA ASN A 103 42.09 27.58 -15.93
C ASN A 103 41.47 26.58 -14.93
N GLY A 104 41.62 25.28 -15.18
CA GLY A 104 41.10 24.25 -14.28
C GLY A 104 42.03 24.01 -13.10
N THR A 105 41.45 23.77 -11.92
CA THR A 105 42.17 23.38 -10.71
C THR A 105 41.91 21.91 -10.38
N VAL A 106 42.86 21.27 -9.69
CA VAL A 106 42.70 19.91 -9.17
C VAL A 106 41.48 19.84 -8.23
N MET A 107 40.68 18.78 -8.36
CA MET A 107 39.53 18.55 -7.48
C MET A 107 39.96 18.15 -6.08
N ASN A 108 39.16 18.50 -5.08
CA ASN A 108 39.53 18.28 -3.69
C ASN A 108 39.01 16.90 -3.22
N ARG A 109 39.91 16.03 -2.76
CA ARG A 109 39.51 14.72 -2.17
C ARG A 109 38.84 14.85 -0.80
N THR A 110 38.97 16.00 -0.14
CA THR A 110 38.46 16.21 1.22
C THR A 110 37.04 16.79 1.26
N THR A 111 36.53 17.27 0.12
CA THR A 111 35.12 17.67 0.02
C THR A 111 34.24 16.41 0.09
N PRO A 112 33.24 16.37 1.00
CA PRO A 112 32.33 15.23 1.07
C PRO A 112 31.61 15.04 -0.27
N SER A 113 31.73 13.85 -0.83
CA SER A 113 31.01 13.42 -2.02
C SER A 113 30.39 12.05 -1.74
N ARG A 114 29.19 11.81 -2.26
CA ARG A 114 28.57 10.50 -2.23
C ARG A 114 29.22 9.55 -3.24
N PHE A 115 29.86 10.09 -4.27
CA PHE A 115 30.53 9.33 -5.31
C PHE A 115 31.97 9.05 -4.91
N LEU A 116 32.44 7.84 -5.16
CA LEU A 116 33.84 7.48 -4.94
C LEU A 116 34.68 8.08 -6.08
N THR A 117 35.97 8.35 -5.84
CA THR A 117 36.87 8.83 -6.91
C THR A 117 37.03 7.81 -8.05
N THR A 118 36.69 6.54 -7.80
CA THR A 118 36.69 5.45 -8.77
C THR A 118 35.33 5.22 -9.44
N SER A 119 34.27 5.91 -9.01
CA SER A 119 32.96 5.86 -9.68
C SER A 119 33.11 6.34 -11.11
N THR A 120 32.42 5.67 -12.03
CA THR A 120 32.46 6.05 -13.44
C THR A 120 31.63 7.32 -13.67
N VAL A 121 31.94 8.06 -14.72
CA VAL A 121 31.14 9.23 -15.14
C VAL A 121 29.72 8.80 -15.48
N GLY A 122 29.53 7.59 -16.01
CA GLY A 122 28.23 6.97 -16.20
C GLY A 122 27.46 6.82 -14.89
N ASP A 123 28.07 6.23 -13.86
CA ASP A 123 27.43 6.09 -12.54
C ASP A 123 27.03 7.46 -11.94
N ILE A 124 27.86 8.48 -12.16
CA ILE A 124 27.59 9.85 -11.69
C ILE A 124 26.43 10.46 -12.48
N LEU A 125 26.37 10.27 -13.80
CA LEU A 125 25.33 10.81 -14.68
C LEU A 125 23.98 10.10 -14.52
N ASP A 126 23.97 8.79 -14.31
CA ASP A 126 22.76 8.01 -14.04
C ASP A 126 22.03 8.54 -12.78
N GLU A 127 22.80 9.13 -11.89
CA GLU A 127 22.36 9.77 -10.66
C GLU A 127 22.25 11.30 -10.77
N LEU A 128 22.15 11.80 -12.00
CA LEU A 128 22.01 13.22 -12.37
C LEU A 128 23.12 14.13 -11.85
N MET A 129 24.26 13.54 -11.46
CA MET A 129 25.36 14.22 -10.80
C MET A 129 24.95 14.89 -9.49
N ILE A 130 23.90 14.42 -8.80
CA ILE A 130 23.41 15.10 -7.58
C ILE A 130 24.11 14.54 -6.35
N GLU A 131 24.72 15.40 -5.54
CA GLU A 131 25.37 15.03 -4.28
C GLU A 131 24.36 14.92 -3.14
N ILE A 132 23.50 15.92 -3.01
CA ILE A 132 22.56 16.04 -1.89
C ILE A 132 21.23 16.54 -2.44
N TRP A 133 20.17 15.86 -2.02
CA TRP A 133 18.79 16.33 -2.14
C TRP A 133 18.37 16.98 -0.83
N ASN A 134 18.03 18.26 -0.86
CA ASN A 134 17.50 19.00 0.27
C ASN A 134 16.10 19.49 -0.06
N TRP A 135 15.09 18.79 0.43
CA TRP A 135 13.70 19.16 0.23
C TRP A 135 13.05 19.59 1.54
N THR A 136 12.10 20.51 1.43
CA THR A 136 11.28 20.96 2.56
C THR A 136 9.82 20.88 2.17
N LEU A 137 8.99 20.35 3.08
CA LEU A 137 7.55 20.27 2.91
C LEU A 137 6.87 21.23 3.87
N LYS A 138 6.04 22.10 3.31
CA LYS A 138 5.25 23.09 4.05
C LYS A 138 3.82 22.58 4.13
N PHE A 139 3.52 21.84 5.19
CA PHE A 139 2.21 21.22 5.36
C PHE A 139 1.08 22.26 5.43
N ASP A 140 1.33 23.43 6.03
CA ASP A 140 0.33 24.51 6.10
C ASP A 140 -0.06 25.02 4.71
N ASP A 141 0.90 25.16 3.80
CA ASP A 141 0.65 25.55 2.42
C ASP A 141 -0.15 24.46 1.69
N TYR A 142 0.19 23.19 1.89
CA TYR A 142 -0.59 22.05 1.37
C TYR A 142 -2.03 22.07 1.90
N PHE A 143 -2.22 22.24 3.22
CA PHE A 143 -3.54 22.24 3.83
C PHE A 143 -4.39 23.41 3.34
N ALA A 144 -3.79 24.59 3.18
CA ALA A 144 -4.44 25.79 2.65
C ALA A 144 -4.93 25.59 1.21
N GLN A 145 -4.15 24.91 0.35
CA GLN A 145 -4.56 24.57 -1.01
C GLN A 145 -5.62 23.45 -1.05
N CYS A 146 -5.41 22.39 -0.28
CA CYS A 146 -6.33 21.26 -0.20
C CYS A 146 -7.70 21.72 0.28
N ARG A 147 -7.76 22.51 1.36
CA ARG A 147 -8.97 23.05 1.99
C ARG A 147 -10.11 22.02 1.98
N PRO A 148 -10.10 21.05 2.90
CA PRO A 148 -11.01 19.91 2.84
C PRO A 148 -12.49 20.31 2.82
N ILE A 149 -13.29 19.66 1.99
CA ILE A 149 -14.75 19.90 1.91
C ILE A 149 -15.42 19.42 3.21
N ALA A 150 -15.05 18.20 3.61
CA ALA A 150 -15.46 17.58 4.85
C ALA A 150 -14.43 16.50 5.21
N CYS A 151 -14.38 16.12 6.48
CA CYS A 151 -13.67 14.93 6.95
C CYS A 151 -14.69 13.94 7.51
N SER A 152 -14.67 12.71 7.01
CA SER A 152 -15.48 11.62 7.51
C SER A 152 -14.59 10.59 8.21
N TYR A 153 -15.04 10.08 9.36
CA TYR A 153 -14.31 9.08 10.14
C TYR A 153 -15.30 8.12 10.81
N THR A 154 -14.83 6.91 11.13
CA THR A 154 -15.69 5.89 11.73
C THR A 154 -15.40 5.67 13.20
N VAL A 155 -16.45 5.55 14.00
CA VAL A 155 -16.39 5.26 15.44
C VAL A 155 -17.26 4.05 15.79
N LYS A 156 -16.82 3.24 16.75
CA LYS A 156 -17.65 2.16 17.31
C LYS A 156 -18.56 2.75 18.38
N ALA A 157 -19.86 2.72 18.15
CA ALA A 157 -20.86 3.24 19.08
C ALA A 157 -21.97 2.20 19.34
N ARG A 158 -22.69 2.34 20.45
CA ARG A 158 -23.85 1.49 20.73
C ARG A 158 -25.00 1.82 19.76
N ASN A 159 -25.84 0.82 19.52
CA ASN A 159 -27.04 0.97 18.71
C ASN A 159 -28.03 1.92 19.39
N ASP A 160 -28.67 2.77 18.60
CA ASP A 160 -29.76 3.61 19.09
C ASP A 160 -31.08 2.83 19.13
N ALA A 161 -32.07 3.39 19.83
CA ALA A 161 -33.36 2.73 20.02
C ALA A 161 -34.07 2.45 18.68
N ILE A 162 -33.94 3.33 17.70
CA ILE A 162 -34.57 3.17 16.38
C ILE A 162 -34.01 1.92 15.69
N TYR A 163 -32.68 1.77 15.65
CA TYR A 163 -32.04 0.61 15.08
C TYR A 163 -32.45 -0.70 15.77
N ILE A 164 -32.52 -0.70 17.10
CA ILE A 164 -32.97 -1.87 17.88
C ILE A 164 -34.42 -2.24 17.48
N MET A 165 -35.32 -1.25 17.41
CA MET A 165 -36.72 -1.48 17.04
C MET A 165 -36.85 -2.04 15.61
N THR A 166 -36.09 -1.53 14.65
CA THR A 166 -36.11 -2.03 13.27
C THR A 166 -35.68 -3.51 13.20
N ILE A 167 -34.66 -3.91 13.97
CA ILE A 167 -34.23 -5.32 14.06
C ILE A 167 -35.32 -6.20 14.65
N LEU A 168 -35.95 -5.76 15.75
CA LEU A 168 -37.03 -6.52 16.39
C LEU A 168 -38.18 -6.76 15.42
N ILE A 169 -38.65 -5.71 14.73
CA ILE A 169 -39.76 -5.82 13.77
C ILE A 169 -39.39 -6.79 12.63
N GLY A 170 -38.16 -6.71 12.12
CA GLY A 170 -37.69 -7.59 11.04
C GLY A 170 -37.57 -9.07 11.43
N LEU A 171 -37.24 -9.37 12.69
CA LEU A 171 -36.99 -10.74 13.15
C LEU A 171 -38.21 -11.47 13.73
N VAL A 172 -39.29 -10.76 14.09
CA VAL A 172 -40.51 -11.37 14.68
C VAL A 172 -41.08 -12.47 13.77
N GLY A 173 -41.15 -12.26 12.45
CA GLY A 173 -41.70 -13.25 11.52
C GLY A 173 -40.89 -14.55 11.44
N GLY A 174 -39.57 -14.44 11.37
CA GLY A 174 -38.67 -15.60 11.39
C GLY A 174 -38.71 -16.34 12.72
N LEU A 175 -38.74 -15.59 13.82
CA LEU A 175 -38.79 -16.13 15.17
C LEU A 175 -40.06 -16.95 15.42
N VAL A 176 -41.24 -16.42 15.03
CA VAL A 176 -42.52 -17.13 15.14
C VAL A 176 -42.50 -18.43 14.34
N THR A 177 -41.96 -18.42 13.13
CA THR A 177 -41.91 -19.59 12.25
C THR A 177 -40.98 -20.68 12.81
N ALA A 178 -39.78 -20.31 13.27
CA ALA A 178 -38.84 -21.25 13.89
C ALA A 178 -39.41 -21.86 15.19
N LEU A 179 -40.07 -21.05 16.01
CA LEU A 179 -40.72 -21.52 17.25
C LEU A 179 -41.84 -22.53 16.95
N LYS A 180 -42.67 -22.29 15.94
CA LYS A 180 -43.70 -23.25 15.51
C LYS A 180 -43.13 -24.62 15.14
N LEU A 181 -41.92 -24.66 14.58
CA LEU A 181 -41.21 -25.91 14.26
C LEU A 181 -40.58 -26.57 15.50
N ALA A 182 -40.07 -25.77 16.44
CA ALA A 182 -39.34 -26.25 17.62
C ALA A 182 -40.27 -26.73 18.76
N VAL A 183 -41.44 -26.10 18.92
CA VAL A 183 -42.37 -26.38 20.03
C VAL A 183 -42.87 -27.83 20.07
N PRO A 184 -43.24 -28.49 18.94
CA PRO A 184 -43.61 -29.91 18.96
C PRO A 184 -42.51 -30.82 19.55
N ASN A 185 -41.24 -30.52 19.24
CA ASN A 185 -40.10 -31.27 19.76
C ASN A 185 -39.86 -30.99 21.25
N LEU A 186 -40.01 -29.74 21.70
CA LEU A 186 -39.95 -29.35 23.11
C LEU A 186 -41.07 -30.00 23.94
N VAL A 187 -42.28 -30.07 23.40
CA VAL A 187 -43.42 -30.76 24.03
C VAL A 187 -43.12 -32.26 24.16
N ASN A 188 -42.63 -32.91 23.10
CA ASN A 188 -42.24 -34.33 23.16
C ASN A 188 -41.11 -34.59 24.18
N PHE A 189 -40.14 -33.68 24.30
CA PHE A 189 -39.05 -33.78 25.27
C PHE A 189 -39.51 -33.58 26.72
N THR A 190 -40.34 -32.56 26.96
CA THR A 190 -40.93 -32.32 28.29
C THR A 190 -41.88 -33.45 28.69
N ARG A 191 -42.61 -34.06 27.74
CA ARG A 191 -43.41 -35.28 27.95
C ARG A 191 -42.55 -36.44 28.45
N LYS A 192 -41.47 -36.79 27.72
CA LYS A 192 -40.55 -37.88 28.11
C LYS A 192 -39.98 -37.69 29.53
N LYS A 193 -39.60 -36.45 29.86
CA LYS A 193 -39.07 -36.10 31.18
C LYS A 193 -40.14 -36.18 32.28
N LYS A 194 -41.39 -35.80 31.97
CA LYS A 194 -42.52 -35.85 32.92
C LYS A 194 -43.02 -37.27 33.13
N GLU A 195 -43.03 -38.12 32.10
CA GLU A 195 -43.30 -39.57 32.20
C GLU A 195 -42.23 -40.28 33.06
N GLN A 196 -40.97 -39.84 32.98
CA GLN A 196 -39.90 -40.30 33.88
C GLN A 196 -40.05 -39.77 35.32
N GLN A 197 -40.46 -38.51 35.50
CA GLN A 197 -40.68 -37.92 36.84
C GLN A 197 -41.97 -38.42 37.52
N LEU A 198 -43.01 -38.79 36.76
CA LEU A 198 -44.26 -39.38 37.27
C LEU A 198 -44.04 -40.79 37.86
N LYS A 199 -42.98 -41.49 37.46
CA LYS A 199 -42.52 -42.71 38.13
C LYS A 199 -41.79 -42.45 39.45
N PHE A 200 -41.43 -41.20 39.79
CA PHE A 200 -40.54 -40.87 40.90
C PHE A 200 -41.09 -39.82 41.91
N ARG A 201 -42.29 -39.26 41.72
CA ARG A 201 -42.87 -38.27 42.65
C ARG A 201 -44.22 -38.71 43.24
N SER A 202 -44.16 -39.23 44.45
CA SER A 202 -45.27 -39.20 45.41
C SER A 202 -45.40 -37.80 46.02
N THR A 203 -46.63 -37.30 46.01
CA THR A 203 -47.30 -36.40 46.97
C THR A 203 -46.53 -35.19 47.52
N ASN A 204 -46.94 -33.98 47.14
CA ASN A 204 -47.36 -32.90 48.08
C ASN A 204 -47.88 -31.69 47.28
N ARG A 205 -49.07 -31.18 47.59
CA ARG A 205 -49.67 -30.02 46.93
C ARG A 205 -50.19 -29.07 48.01
N GLN A 206 -49.47 -27.98 48.27
CA GLN A 206 -49.95 -26.90 49.12
C GLN A 206 -50.16 -25.59 48.38
N SER A 207 -51.14 -24.87 48.91
CA SER A 207 -51.88 -23.71 48.45
C SER A 207 -51.06 -22.48 48.09
N THR A 208 -51.58 -21.66 47.18
CA THR A 208 -51.35 -20.20 47.13
C THR A 208 -52.52 -19.44 46.46
N SER A 209 -52.47 -18.12 46.59
CA SER A 209 -53.51 -17.14 46.93
C SER A 209 -54.55 -16.74 45.85
N MET A 210 -55.55 -15.94 46.24
CA MET A 210 -56.88 -15.83 45.60
C MET A 210 -57.11 -14.59 44.71
N ILE A 211 -56.19 -13.61 44.63
CA ILE A 211 -56.46 -12.34 43.91
C ILE A 211 -55.89 -12.31 42.46
N LEU A 212 -54.92 -13.18 42.14
CA LEU A 212 -54.42 -13.36 40.76
C LEU A 212 -55.35 -14.19 39.85
N ARG A 213 -56.47 -14.74 40.37
CA ARG A 213 -57.16 -15.87 39.73
C ARG A 213 -57.94 -15.53 38.45
N ALA A 214 -58.47 -14.32 38.25
CA ALA A 214 -59.28 -14.02 37.07
C ALA A 214 -58.43 -13.88 35.79
N GLY A 215 -57.38 -13.05 35.83
CA GLY A 215 -56.41 -12.94 34.73
C GLY A 215 -55.58 -14.22 34.54
N PHE A 216 -55.21 -14.88 35.64
CA PHE A 216 -54.46 -16.14 35.59
C PHE A 216 -55.31 -17.32 35.11
N GLN A 217 -56.64 -17.34 35.31
CA GLN A 217 -57.52 -18.35 34.71
C GLN A 217 -57.65 -18.16 33.20
N TYR A 218 -57.74 -16.93 32.72
CA TYR A 218 -57.76 -16.63 31.29
C TYR A 218 -56.44 -17.05 30.63
N LEU A 219 -55.30 -16.71 31.25
CA LEU A 219 -53.97 -17.14 30.81
C LEU A 219 -53.77 -18.66 30.91
N ARG A 220 -54.34 -19.33 31.92
CA ARG A 220 -54.20 -20.79 32.13
C ARG A 220 -55.02 -21.63 31.15
N ASN A 221 -56.11 -21.07 30.61
CA ASN A 221 -56.95 -21.72 29.62
C ASN A 221 -56.67 -21.20 28.20
N PHE A 222 -55.69 -20.31 28.04
CA PHE A 222 -55.33 -19.75 26.74
C PHE A 222 -54.64 -20.82 25.88
N ASN A 223 -55.18 -21.02 24.68
CA ASN A 223 -54.71 -22.03 23.75
C ASN A 223 -54.60 -21.39 22.35
N LEU A 224 -53.36 -21.17 21.91
CA LEU A 224 -53.04 -20.59 20.61
C LEU A 224 -53.08 -21.64 19.50
N PHE A 225 -53.11 -22.94 19.85
CA PHE A 225 -53.07 -24.06 18.91
C PHE A 225 -54.28 -25.01 19.10
N PRO A 226 -55.52 -24.54 18.92
CA PRO A 226 -56.70 -25.42 18.95
C PRO A 226 -56.74 -26.36 17.74
N SER A 227 -57.22 -27.59 17.94
CA SER A 227 -57.44 -28.57 16.86
C SER A 227 -58.78 -28.34 16.15
N ASN A 228 -58.81 -28.52 14.83
CA ASN A 228 -59.97 -28.20 13.98
C ASN A 228 -61.06 -29.29 13.89
N SER A 229 -60.95 -30.42 14.61
CA SER A 229 -61.93 -31.52 14.53
C SER A 229 -62.89 -31.55 15.73
N PRO A 230 -64.23 -31.45 15.54
CA PRO A 230 -65.20 -31.39 16.63
C PRO A 230 -65.54 -32.73 17.29
N THR A 231 -65.04 -33.86 16.80
CA THR A 231 -65.45 -35.19 17.28
C THR A 231 -64.37 -35.84 18.12
N THR A 232 -64.68 -35.97 19.42
CA THR A 232 -63.89 -36.62 20.50
C THR A 232 -62.51 -36.02 20.75
N ILE A 233 -62.47 -34.86 21.41
CA ILE A 233 -61.22 -34.29 21.93
C ILE A 233 -60.86 -34.99 23.25
N ASP A 234 -59.86 -35.87 23.20
CA ASP A 234 -59.34 -36.52 24.41
C ASP A 234 -58.72 -35.49 25.37
N SER A 235 -58.97 -35.65 26.67
CA SER A 235 -58.44 -34.81 27.76
C SER A 235 -56.91 -34.65 27.73
N ARG A 236 -56.20 -35.60 27.10
CA ARG A 236 -54.75 -35.56 26.87
C ARG A 236 -54.35 -34.54 25.80
N THR A 237 -55.07 -34.50 24.68
CA THR A 237 -54.80 -33.58 23.55
C THR A 237 -55.02 -32.12 23.94
N MET A 238 -56.05 -31.82 24.74
CA MET A 238 -56.29 -30.48 25.29
C MET A 238 -55.17 -30.00 26.21
N LYS A 239 -54.64 -30.89 27.06
CA LYS A 239 -53.51 -30.56 27.93
C LYS A 239 -52.24 -30.28 27.13
N ASP A 240 -52.00 -31.03 26.07
CA ASP A 240 -50.84 -30.84 25.20
C ASP A 240 -50.90 -29.51 24.44
N GLN A 241 -52.08 -29.09 23.98
CA GLN A 241 -52.28 -27.81 23.31
C GLN A 241 -52.04 -26.60 24.24
N ILE A 242 -52.54 -26.67 25.48
CA ILE A 242 -52.32 -25.63 26.50
C ILE A 242 -50.83 -25.59 26.89
N ILE A 243 -50.19 -26.74 27.11
CA ILE A 243 -48.76 -26.82 27.44
C ILE A 243 -47.89 -26.27 26.29
N SER A 244 -48.22 -26.63 25.05
CA SER A 244 -47.57 -26.12 23.83
C SER A 244 -47.67 -24.60 23.75
N THR A 245 -48.85 -24.03 24.02
CA THR A 245 -49.08 -22.58 24.04
C THR A 245 -48.23 -21.87 25.09
N HIS A 246 -48.17 -22.39 26.32
CA HIS A 246 -47.34 -21.80 27.37
C HIS A 246 -45.84 -21.90 27.05
N LEU A 247 -45.38 -23.04 26.53
CA LEU A 247 -43.98 -23.20 26.11
C LEU A 247 -43.62 -22.26 24.95
N PHE A 248 -44.53 -22.08 23.99
CA PHE A 248 -44.34 -21.13 22.89
C PHE A 248 -44.22 -19.70 23.42
N ILE A 249 -45.13 -19.22 24.26
CA ILE A 249 -45.10 -17.85 24.80
C ILE A 249 -43.84 -17.63 25.64
N LEU A 250 -43.49 -18.57 26.53
CA LEU A 250 -42.29 -18.45 27.36
C LEU A 250 -41.02 -18.41 26.49
N SER A 251 -40.93 -19.29 25.49
CA SER A 251 -39.80 -19.33 24.57
C SER A 251 -39.72 -18.08 23.69
N PHE A 252 -40.86 -17.54 23.26
CA PHE A 252 -40.94 -16.29 22.51
C PHE A 252 -40.48 -15.09 23.34
N CYS A 253 -40.98 -14.93 24.57
CA CYS A 253 -40.54 -13.85 25.46
C CYS A 253 -39.05 -13.96 25.82
N LEU A 254 -38.55 -15.17 26.09
CA LEU A 254 -37.14 -15.40 26.41
C LEU A 254 -36.23 -15.04 25.23
N SER A 255 -36.58 -15.49 24.02
CA SER A 255 -35.81 -15.18 22.82
C SER A 255 -35.83 -13.69 22.48
N LEU A 256 -36.98 -13.02 22.64
CA LEU A 256 -37.09 -11.58 22.45
C LEU A 256 -36.25 -10.79 23.48
N ALA A 257 -36.25 -11.22 24.75
CA ALA A 257 -35.41 -10.61 25.78
C ALA A 257 -33.91 -10.78 25.49
N ILE A 258 -33.47 -11.98 25.08
CA ILE A 258 -32.09 -12.25 24.68
C ILE A 258 -31.69 -11.36 23.50
N LEU A 259 -32.56 -11.23 22.50
CA LEU A 259 -32.33 -10.41 21.32
C LEU A 259 -32.19 -8.92 21.68
N ILE A 260 -33.05 -8.40 22.57
CA ILE A 260 -32.97 -7.02 23.07
C ILE A 260 -31.65 -6.79 23.80
N VAL A 261 -31.28 -7.67 24.74
CA VAL A 261 -30.04 -7.55 25.49
C VAL A 261 -28.83 -7.59 24.54
N TYR A 262 -28.80 -8.57 23.63
CA TYR A 262 -27.75 -8.69 22.63
C TYR A 262 -27.62 -7.44 21.76
N THR A 263 -28.72 -6.97 21.18
CA THR A 263 -28.72 -5.80 20.29
C THR A 263 -28.37 -4.49 21.01
N SER A 264 -28.68 -4.38 22.32
CA SER A 264 -28.32 -3.23 23.15
C SER A 264 -26.83 -3.19 23.52
N LEU A 265 -26.20 -4.37 23.67
CA LEU A 265 -24.78 -4.52 23.99
C LEU A 265 -23.90 -4.49 22.74
N ALA A 266 -24.44 -4.90 21.60
CA ALA A 266 -23.75 -4.87 20.33
C ALA A 266 -23.37 -3.43 19.94
N THR A 267 -22.14 -3.28 19.46
CA THR A 267 -21.64 -2.02 18.91
C THR A 267 -21.67 -2.08 17.39
N ALA A 268 -21.98 -0.95 16.77
CA ALA A 268 -21.95 -0.77 15.33
C ALA A 268 -20.98 0.34 14.95
N THR A 269 -20.42 0.23 13.76
CA THR A 269 -19.57 1.26 13.17
C THR A 269 -20.46 2.39 12.65
N LYS A 270 -20.30 3.60 13.18
CA LYS A 270 -21.00 4.81 12.71
C LYS A 270 -20.00 5.74 12.05
N THR A 271 -20.38 6.30 10.90
CA THR A 271 -19.58 7.31 10.20
C THR A 271 -20.03 8.70 10.65
N LEU A 272 -19.09 9.48 11.18
CA LEU A 272 -19.28 10.89 11.54
C LEU A 272 -18.62 11.76 10.49
N THR A 273 -19.21 12.92 10.19
CA THR A 273 -18.71 13.84 9.17
C THR A 273 -18.65 15.25 9.72
N LEU A 274 -17.46 15.85 9.70
CA LEU A 274 -17.19 17.24 10.04
C LEU A 274 -17.05 18.05 8.74
N LYS A 275 -17.85 19.09 8.55
CA LYS A 275 -17.77 19.97 7.38
C LYS A 275 -16.69 21.04 7.59
N GLN A 276 -15.91 21.32 6.54
CA GLN A 276 -14.89 22.39 6.51
C GLN A 276 -14.01 22.43 7.78
N PRO A 277 -13.20 21.40 8.02
CA PRO A 277 -12.33 21.33 9.19
C PRO A 277 -11.23 22.39 9.14
N THR A 278 -10.88 22.95 10.29
CA THR A 278 -9.63 23.70 10.49
C THR A 278 -8.41 22.76 10.53
N ASN A 279 -7.20 23.31 10.38
CA ASN A 279 -5.96 22.52 10.44
C ASN A 279 -5.84 21.75 11.77
N ASP A 280 -6.10 22.41 12.90
CA ASP A 280 -6.07 21.79 14.23
C ASP A 280 -7.12 20.67 14.38
N GLN A 281 -8.33 20.87 13.86
CA GLN A 281 -9.37 19.84 13.88
C GLN A 281 -8.98 18.63 13.03
N TYR A 282 -8.37 18.87 11.86
CA TYR A 282 -7.82 17.80 11.05
C TYR A 282 -6.72 17.04 11.80
N ALA A 283 -5.75 17.76 12.38
CA ALA A 283 -4.64 17.15 13.12
C ALA A 283 -5.13 16.27 14.28
N GLN A 284 -6.10 16.76 15.08
CA GLN A 284 -6.70 16.00 16.18
C GLN A 284 -7.46 14.76 15.69
N LEU A 285 -8.23 14.88 14.61
CA LEU A 285 -8.96 13.75 14.04
C LEU A 285 -8.01 12.73 13.40
N TYR A 286 -6.95 13.19 12.75
CA TYR A 286 -5.94 12.36 12.14
C TYR A 286 -5.18 11.55 13.19
N ASP A 287 -4.74 12.19 14.28
CA ASP A 287 -4.05 11.51 15.39
C ASP A 287 -4.93 10.42 16.03
N LYS A 288 -6.24 10.69 16.18
CA LYS A 288 -7.16 9.77 16.85
C LYS A 288 -7.77 8.69 15.94
N TYR A 289 -7.96 8.98 14.66
CA TYR A 289 -8.71 8.15 13.72
C TYR A 289 -7.96 7.90 12.41
N GLN A 290 -6.63 7.90 12.45
CA GLN A 290 -5.74 7.77 11.29
C GLN A 290 -6.15 6.67 10.29
N ALA A 291 -6.61 5.52 10.79
CA ALA A 291 -6.96 4.37 9.96
C ALA A 291 -8.29 4.51 9.19
N SER A 292 -9.19 5.41 9.58
CA SER A 292 -10.53 5.52 8.99
C SER A 292 -10.94 6.92 8.57
N ILE A 293 -10.12 7.93 8.88
CA ILE A 293 -10.38 9.31 8.46
C ILE A 293 -10.18 9.45 6.94
N THR A 294 -11.10 10.15 6.30
CA THR A 294 -11.01 10.50 4.88
C THR A 294 -11.48 11.94 4.70
N CYS A 295 -10.62 12.78 4.12
CA CYS A 295 -10.84 14.20 3.96
C CYS A 295 -10.64 14.60 2.49
N PRO A 296 -11.69 14.56 1.64
CA PRO A 296 -11.58 15.06 0.27
C PRO A 296 -11.24 16.55 0.24
N CYS A 297 -10.19 16.89 -0.51
CA CYS A 297 -9.81 18.27 -0.81
C CYS A 297 -10.86 18.94 -1.73
N THR A 298 -10.94 20.28 -1.68
CA THR A 298 -11.76 21.05 -2.63
C THR A 298 -11.22 21.01 -4.05
N GLN A 299 -9.91 20.86 -4.20
CA GLN A 299 -9.25 20.69 -5.50
C GLN A 299 -8.79 19.23 -5.67
N ILE A 300 -8.94 18.70 -6.87
CA ILE A 300 -8.51 17.33 -7.22
C ILE A 300 -7.02 17.22 -7.52
N SER A 301 -6.35 18.35 -7.74
CA SER A 301 -4.93 18.44 -8.07
C SER A 301 -4.35 19.68 -7.42
N ILE A 302 -3.18 19.54 -6.80
CA ILE A 302 -2.42 20.64 -6.19
C ILE A 302 -1.02 20.56 -6.77
N ASP A 303 -0.51 21.69 -7.25
CA ASP A 303 0.86 21.77 -7.73
C ASP A 303 1.84 21.57 -6.56
N TYR A 304 2.75 20.61 -6.71
CA TYR A 304 3.78 20.31 -5.71
C TYR A 304 4.69 21.50 -5.46
N GLY A 305 4.93 22.37 -6.46
CA GLY A 305 5.76 23.56 -6.29
C GLY A 305 5.23 24.56 -5.24
N ILE A 306 3.97 24.43 -4.83
CA ILE A 306 3.36 25.29 -3.80
C ILE A 306 3.81 24.89 -2.39
N PHE A 307 4.03 23.61 -2.14
CA PHE A 307 4.28 23.10 -0.77
C PHE A 307 5.53 22.23 -0.64
N ILE A 308 6.18 21.89 -1.75
CA ILE A 308 7.47 21.20 -1.79
C ILE A 308 8.51 22.12 -2.43
N HIS A 309 9.54 22.45 -1.68
CA HIS A 309 10.74 23.10 -2.23
C HIS A 309 11.87 22.09 -2.29
N VAL A 310 12.45 21.89 -3.47
CA VAL A 310 13.58 21.00 -3.69
C VAL A 310 14.80 21.83 -4.07
N ASN A 311 15.85 21.71 -3.28
CA ASN A 311 17.17 22.22 -3.56
C ASN A 311 18.14 21.05 -3.71
N TYR A 312 19.14 21.19 -4.56
CA TYR A 312 20.16 20.17 -4.77
C TYR A 312 21.52 20.81 -4.95
N THR A 313 22.56 20.02 -4.68
CA THR A 313 23.95 20.36 -5.00
C THR A 313 24.46 19.35 -6.01
N LEU A 314 25.07 19.83 -7.09
CA LEU A 314 25.67 18.98 -8.11
C LEU A 314 27.09 18.54 -7.70
N HIS A 315 27.59 17.49 -8.35
CA HIS A 315 28.94 16.99 -8.26
C HIS A 315 29.94 18.05 -8.74
N GLN A 316 31.11 18.10 -8.11
CA GLN A 316 32.18 19.06 -8.36
C GLN A 316 32.81 18.89 -9.76
#